data_AF-A0A419KWL0-F1
#
_entry.id   AF-A0A419KWL0-F1
#
_cell.length_a   1.000
_cell.length_b   1.000
_cell.length_c   1.000
_cell.angle_alpha   90.00
_cell.angle_beta   90.00
_cell.angle_gamma   90.00
#
_symmetry.space_group_name_H-M   'P 1'
#
loop_
_entity.id
_entity.type
_entity.pdbx_description
1 polymer ?
#
loop_
_entity_poly.entity_id
_entity_poly.type
_entity_poly.pdbx_seq_one_letter_code
_entity_poly.pdbx_strand_id
1 'polypeptide(L)'
;MVLKYLGEGSSGSLNSLIKEAFLQGHVVDQEQYLKGAYHHNLKPVTIERCSRATYFRRKKQSFQKGETAKIVIEVVSDDVYPPGYLKTIYIPCNSKFEKILNSKPRVFDIEHPYLEYNSQEEDKILVVKAQALKNILGPVCKLTLFDLSFDVLFNFSIKYSPRLNRNSILYAGEELVLDLLRIKYPEEKAKKVKELKYLCSEANEQLKSRKAIELYYELKEHWRESKRELSHDLIDWIGTVISPELGALLHLELRLKQAEKELEEGEVEFVFDDLRVMRRYRYRKEFSKGRHAIMLIPQILYNGGTDYGIFIMVYNGWYEPPKTYIVRGYRSINKTWVDPSLPTVGAKVNRIKIAKMLDR
;
A
#
# COMPACT_ATOMS: atom_id res chain seq x y z
N MET A 1 -20.13 11.46 -3.43
CA MET A 1 -19.90 12.48 -4.48
C MET A 1 -18.45 12.41 -4.99
N VAL A 2 -18.03 11.27 -5.56
CA VAL A 2 -16.60 10.98 -5.92
C VAL A 2 -16.40 10.66 -7.41
N LEU A 3 -17.47 10.52 -8.20
CA LEU A 3 -17.40 10.10 -9.61
C LEU A 3 -17.27 11.24 -10.63
N LYS A 4 -17.05 12.50 -10.23
CA LYS A 4 -17.00 13.65 -11.16
C LYS A 4 -15.59 14.13 -11.55
N TYR A 5 -14.52 13.40 -11.20
CA TYR A 5 -13.14 13.75 -11.58
C TYR A 5 -12.48 12.79 -12.58
N LEU A 6 -13.26 11.92 -13.24
CA LEU A 6 -12.84 11.39 -14.53
C LEU A 6 -13.07 12.49 -15.58
N GLY A 7 -12.10 13.41 -15.66
CA GLY A 7 -12.02 14.34 -16.77
C GLY A 7 -12.05 13.58 -18.09
N GLU A 8 -12.76 14.13 -19.07
CA GLU A 8 -12.91 13.67 -20.46
C GLU A 8 -11.56 13.67 -21.21
N GLY A 9 -10.61 12.86 -20.76
CA GLY A 9 -9.26 12.74 -21.28
C GLY A 9 -8.94 11.31 -21.66
N SER A 10 -9.32 10.91 -22.88
CA SER A 10 -8.93 9.69 -23.60
C SER A 10 -8.79 8.41 -22.74
N SER A 11 -9.90 7.72 -22.50
CA SER A 11 -9.89 6.31 -22.14
C SER A 11 -9.06 5.53 -23.18
N GLY A 12 -7.83 5.14 -22.83
CA GLY A 12 -6.90 4.45 -23.74
C GLY A 12 -5.49 5.05 -23.88
N SER A 13 -5.18 6.15 -23.18
CA SER A 13 -3.78 6.63 -23.09
C SER A 13 -2.92 5.73 -22.20
N LEU A 14 -1.60 5.69 -22.42
CA LEU A 14 -0.71 4.90 -21.55
C LEU A 14 -0.74 5.41 -20.10
N ASN A 15 -0.86 6.73 -19.90
CA ASN A 15 -0.92 7.33 -18.58
C ASN A 15 -2.18 6.89 -17.81
N SER A 16 -3.33 6.77 -18.46
CA SER A 16 -4.54 6.24 -17.81
C SER A 16 -4.37 4.78 -17.38
N LEU A 17 -3.71 3.95 -18.20
CA LEU A 17 -3.42 2.56 -17.83
C LEU A 17 -2.41 2.45 -16.68
N ILE A 18 -1.42 3.35 -16.63
CA ILE A 18 -0.46 3.42 -15.51
C ILE A 18 -1.19 3.78 -14.21
N LYS A 19 -2.07 4.79 -14.25
CA LYS A 19 -2.91 5.19 -13.13
C LYS A 19 -3.80 4.05 -12.65
N GLU A 20 -4.42 3.33 -13.58
CA GLU A 20 -5.25 2.16 -13.29
C GLU A 20 -4.44 1.00 -12.68
N ALA A 21 -3.23 0.75 -13.17
CA ALA A 21 -2.33 -0.26 -12.60
C ALA A 21 -2.08 0.02 -11.11
N PHE A 22 -1.78 1.28 -10.77
CA PHE A 22 -1.60 1.67 -9.36
C PHE A 22 -2.90 1.61 -8.56
N LEU A 23 -4.04 1.96 -9.15
CA LEU A 23 -5.36 1.84 -8.51
C LEU A 23 -5.64 0.38 -8.09
N GLN A 24 -5.21 -0.58 -8.93
CA GLN A 24 -5.38 -2.01 -8.70
C GLN A 24 -4.20 -2.66 -7.96
N GLY A 25 -3.21 -1.88 -7.50
CA GLY A 25 -2.05 -2.39 -6.75
C GLY A 25 -0.98 -3.10 -7.60
N HIS A 26 -1.06 -3.03 -8.94
CA HIS A 26 -0.07 -3.58 -9.85
C HIS A 26 1.18 -2.70 -9.92
N VAL A 27 2.13 -2.95 -9.01
CA VAL A 27 3.42 -2.23 -8.94
C VAL A 27 4.52 -3.04 -9.62
N VAL A 28 4.92 -4.20 -9.06
CA VAL A 28 6.04 -5.00 -9.60
C VAL A 28 5.72 -5.63 -10.95
N ASP A 29 4.47 -6.09 -11.10
CA ASP A 29 3.93 -6.73 -12.30
C ASP A 29 3.33 -5.71 -13.29
N GLN A 30 3.49 -4.40 -13.06
CA GLN A 30 2.89 -3.32 -13.86
C GLN A 30 3.08 -3.53 -15.37
N GLU A 31 4.25 -3.99 -15.82
CA GLU A 31 4.49 -4.25 -17.25
C GLU A 31 3.61 -5.37 -17.83
N GLN A 32 3.31 -6.42 -17.05
CA GLN A 32 2.41 -7.49 -17.45
C GLN A 32 0.97 -6.98 -17.48
N TYR A 33 0.55 -6.26 -16.44
CA TYR A 33 -0.75 -5.61 -16.38
C TYR A 33 -0.98 -4.68 -17.57
N LEU A 34 -0.05 -3.75 -17.82
CA LEU A 34 -0.16 -2.78 -18.91
C LEU A 34 -0.25 -3.46 -20.27
N LYS A 35 0.51 -4.54 -20.49
CA LYS A 35 0.39 -5.34 -21.72
C LYS A 35 -1.02 -5.93 -21.84
N GLY A 36 -1.51 -6.64 -20.82
CA GLY A 36 -2.86 -7.21 -20.83
C GLY A 36 -3.93 -6.15 -21.07
N ALA A 37 -3.96 -5.12 -20.24
CA ALA A 37 -4.93 -4.03 -20.32
C ALA A 37 -4.90 -3.30 -21.67
N TYR A 38 -3.71 -3.08 -22.24
CA TYR A 38 -3.58 -2.45 -23.56
C TYR A 38 -4.17 -3.32 -24.70
N HIS A 39 -4.15 -4.65 -24.57
CA HIS A 39 -4.80 -5.55 -25.55
C HIS A 39 -6.32 -5.60 -25.37
N HIS A 40 -6.84 -5.43 -24.14
CA HIS A 40 -8.27 -5.54 -23.84
C HIS A 40 -9.05 -4.21 -23.92
N ASN A 41 -8.43 -3.07 -23.62
CA ASN A 41 -9.10 -1.76 -23.57
C ASN A 41 -9.35 -1.10 -24.94
N LEU A 42 -8.72 -1.59 -26.01
CA LEU A 42 -9.06 -1.18 -27.37
C LEU A 42 -10.19 -2.08 -27.88
N LYS A 43 -11.39 -1.51 -28.00
CA LYS A 43 -12.66 -2.17 -28.35
C LYS A 43 -12.53 -3.31 -29.40
N PRO A 44 -13.34 -4.37 -29.32
CA PRO A 44 -13.27 -5.54 -30.20
C PRO A 44 -13.79 -5.31 -31.65
N VAL A 45 -13.86 -4.07 -32.14
CA VAL A 45 -14.52 -3.75 -33.43
C VAL A 45 -13.54 -3.55 -34.59
N THR A 46 -12.25 -3.44 -34.32
CA THR A 46 -11.22 -3.58 -35.36
C THR A 46 -10.20 -4.59 -34.86
N ILE A 47 -10.18 -5.77 -35.48
CA ILE A 47 -9.14 -6.78 -35.29
C ILE A 47 -7.84 -6.22 -35.89
N GLU A 48 -7.24 -5.29 -35.16
CA GLU A 48 -5.80 -5.16 -35.12
C GLU A 48 -5.44 -5.41 -33.67
N ARG A 49 -5.16 -6.68 -33.33
CA ARG A 49 -4.40 -7.00 -32.13
C ARG A 49 -3.17 -6.09 -32.17
N CYS A 50 -3.18 -5.02 -31.37
CA CYS A 50 -2.09 -4.05 -31.40
C CYS A 50 -0.81 -4.81 -31.09
N SER A 51 0.09 -4.88 -32.07
CA SER A 51 1.31 -5.66 -31.95
C SER A 51 2.12 -5.20 -30.74
N ARG A 52 2.90 -6.12 -30.16
CA ARG A 52 3.88 -5.81 -29.10
C ARG A 52 4.72 -4.57 -29.44
N ALA A 53 5.06 -4.37 -30.72
CA ALA A 53 5.79 -3.20 -31.21
C ALA A 53 5.03 -1.88 -31.01
N THR A 54 3.71 -1.87 -31.20
CA THR A 54 2.87 -0.67 -31.03
C THR A 54 2.83 -0.21 -29.57
N TYR A 55 2.67 -1.15 -28.62
CA TYR A 55 2.77 -0.85 -27.19
C TYR A 55 4.12 -0.20 -26.84
N PHE A 56 5.24 -0.80 -27.27
CA PHE A 56 6.56 -0.25 -27.01
C PHE A 56 6.79 1.11 -27.67
N ARG A 57 6.25 1.34 -28.87
CA ARG A 57 6.30 2.64 -29.56
C ARG A 57 5.57 3.71 -28.76
N ARG A 58 4.33 3.45 -28.30
CA ARG A 58 3.56 4.40 -27.47
C ARG A 58 4.22 4.67 -26.13
N LYS A 59 4.75 3.63 -25.49
CA LYS A 59 5.54 3.74 -24.26
C LYS A 59 6.78 4.61 -24.42
N LYS A 60 7.52 4.44 -25.51
CA LYS A 60 8.65 5.31 -25.86
C LYS A 60 8.19 6.74 -26.10
N GLN A 61 7.10 6.94 -26.85
CA GLN A 61 6.57 8.26 -27.17
C GLN A 61 6.08 9.01 -25.92
N SER A 62 5.33 8.37 -25.02
CA SER A 62 4.87 8.93 -23.74
C SER A 62 6.05 9.44 -22.90
N PHE A 63 7.12 8.65 -22.81
CA PHE A 63 8.36 9.07 -22.15
C PHE A 63 9.04 10.25 -22.87
N GLN A 64 9.11 10.22 -24.21
CA GLN A 64 9.68 11.29 -25.04
C GLN A 64 8.83 12.56 -25.09
N LYS A 65 7.58 12.52 -24.65
CA LYS A 65 6.75 13.71 -24.45
C LYS A 65 6.84 14.26 -23.03
N GLY A 66 7.52 13.54 -22.13
CA GLY A 66 7.58 13.89 -20.72
C GLY A 66 6.26 13.66 -19.97
N GLU A 67 5.33 12.87 -20.53
CA GLU A 67 4.05 12.53 -19.88
C GLU A 67 4.25 11.52 -18.74
N THR A 68 5.25 10.64 -18.88
CA THR A 68 5.57 9.57 -17.92
C THR A 68 7.06 9.57 -17.59
N ALA A 69 7.40 9.26 -16.35
CA ALA A 69 8.76 9.00 -15.90
C ALA A 69 8.99 7.50 -15.65
N LYS A 70 10.25 7.10 -15.57
CA LYS A 70 10.67 5.75 -15.20
C LYS A 70 11.25 5.76 -13.79
N ILE A 71 10.95 4.72 -13.04
CA ILE A 71 11.62 4.47 -11.77
C ILE A 71 12.15 3.05 -11.69
N VAL A 72 13.27 2.88 -11.01
CA VAL A 72 13.76 1.58 -10.55
C VAL A 72 13.29 1.39 -9.13
N ILE A 73 12.57 0.30 -8.88
CA ILE A 73 12.13 -0.11 -7.56
C ILE A 73 12.89 -1.36 -7.11
N GLU A 74 13.13 -1.45 -5.81
CA GLU A 74 13.63 -2.64 -5.12
C GLU A 74 12.54 -3.18 -4.20
N VAL A 75 12.27 -4.48 -4.29
CA VAL A 75 11.34 -5.17 -3.40
C VAL A 75 11.96 -5.30 -2.02
N VAL A 76 11.25 -4.83 -0.99
CA VAL A 76 11.66 -4.98 0.42
C VAL A 76 10.80 -6.03 1.10
N SER A 77 9.49 -5.91 0.93
CA SER A 77 8.50 -6.82 1.48
C SER A 77 7.40 -7.03 0.44
N ASP A 78 7.30 -8.26 -0.06
CA ASP A 78 6.26 -8.72 -0.97
C ASP A 78 6.14 -10.25 -0.82
N ASP A 79 4.93 -10.79 -0.84
CA ASP A 79 4.71 -12.23 -0.67
C ASP A 79 5.05 -13.04 -1.93
N VAL A 80 5.11 -12.38 -3.08
CA VAL A 80 5.29 -13.02 -4.40
C VAL A 80 6.72 -12.88 -4.90
N TYR A 81 7.38 -11.76 -4.59
CA TYR A 81 8.70 -11.44 -5.12
C TYR A 81 9.76 -11.41 -4.01
N PRO A 82 10.95 -11.97 -4.23
CA PRO A 82 11.98 -12.02 -3.19
C PRO A 82 12.53 -10.61 -2.88
N PRO A 83 12.91 -10.35 -1.62
CA PRO A 83 13.62 -9.12 -1.25
C PRO A 83 14.87 -8.90 -2.09
N GLY A 84 15.13 -7.64 -2.45
CA GLY A 84 16.23 -7.25 -3.33
C GLY A 84 15.91 -7.41 -4.82
N TYR A 85 14.75 -7.96 -5.21
CA TYR A 85 14.33 -7.99 -6.61
C TYR A 85 14.18 -6.58 -7.16
N LEU A 86 14.79 -6.32 -8.33
CA LEU A 86 14.80 -5.00 -8.95
C LEU A 86 13.91 -4.97 -10.19
N LYS A 87 13.15 -3.88 -10.34
CA LYS A 87 12.25 -3.69 -11.48
C LYS A 87 12.21 -2.25 -11.94
N THR A 88 12.10 -2.05 -13.26
CA THR A 88 11.77 -0.74 -13.82
C THR A 88 10.27 -0.63 -14.07
N ILE A 89 9.64 0.39 -13.52
CA ILE A 89 8.21 0.71 -13.69
C ILE A 89 8.04 2.15 -14.17
N TYR A 90 6.81 2.52 -14.55
CA TYR A 90 6.45 3.85 -15.05
C TYR A 90 5.51 4.54 -14.05
N ILE A 91 5.69 5.85 -13.92
CA ILE A 91 4.82 6.72 -13.14
C ILE A 91 4.43 7.94 -13.96
N PRO A 92 3.32 8.63 -13.63
CA PRO A 92 3.04 9.95 -14.17
C PRO A 92 4.20 10.90 -13.89
N CYS A 93 4.59 11.70 -14.89
CA CYS A 93 5.62 12.72 -14.69
C CYS A 93 5.05 13.86 -13.84
N ASN A 94 5.76 14.25 -12.77
CA ASN A 94 5.26 15.27 -11.86
C ASN A 94 6.37 16.25 -11.44
N SER A 95 6.21 17.53 -11.79
CA SER A 95 7.23 18.56 -11.56
C SER A 95 7.49 18.85 -10.07
N LYS A 96 6.50 18.66 -9.19
CA LYS A 96 6.68 18.82 -7.74
C LYS A 96 7.51 17.67 -7.17
N PHE A 97 7.21 16.43 -7.58
CA PHE A 97 8.03 15.28 -7.23
C PHE A 97 9.48 15.45 -7.72
N GLU A 98 9.65 15.93 -8.94
CA GLU A 98 10.95 16.21 -9.52
C GLU A 98 11.76 17.28 -8.78
N LYS A 99 11.10 18.26 -8.15
CA LYS A 99 11.78 19.27 -7.32
C LYS A 99 12.33 18.66 -6.03
N ILE A 100 11.62 17.71 -5.43
CA ILE A 100 12.10 16.99 -4.24
C ILE A 100 13.42 16.28 -4.56
N LEU A 101 13.53 15.71 -5.76
CA LEU A 101 14.73 14.96 -6.19
C LEU A 101 15.99 15.80 -6.41
N ASN A 102 15.88 17.14 -6.46
CA ASN A 102 16.97 18.01 -6.93
C ASN A 102 17.94 18.46 -5.82
N SER A 103 17.72 18.09 -4.55
CA SER A 103 18.61 18.47 -3.44
C SER A 103 18.58 17.43 -2.32
N LYS A 104 19.62 16.59 -2.25
CA LYS A 104 19.85 15.64 -1.17
C LYS A 104 21.33 15.64 -0.78
N PRO A 105 21.69 16.25 0.36
CA PRO A 105 23.08 16.30 0.84
C PRO A 105 23.52 15.01 1.55
N ARG A 106 22.59 14.12 1.98
CA ARG A 106 22.84 12.89 2.76
C ARG A 106 23.40 13.17 4.16
N VAL A 107 22.58 13.80 4.99
CA VAL A 107 22.80 14.08 6.42
C VAL A 107 22.04 13.10 7.30
N PHE A 108 20.96 12.51 6.80
CA PHE A 108 20.24 11.43 7.45
C PHE A 108 20.38 10.14 6.65
N ASP A 109 20.53 9.03 7.37
CA ASP A 109 20.26 7.70 6.82
C ASP A 109 18.84 7.29 7.19
N ILE A 110 18.01 7.01 6.19
CA ILE A 110 16.58 6.74 6.38
C ILE A 110 16.35 5.27 6.09
N GLU A 111 15.90 4.56 7.11
CA GLU A 111 15.66 3.11 7.07
C GLU A 111 14.40 2.74 6.27
N HIS A 112 14.10 1.45 6.23
CA HIS A 112 12.87 0.95 5.61
C HIS A 112 11.67 1.14 6.54
N PRO A 113 10.48 1.45 6.00
CA PRO A 113 9.30 1.62 6.82
C PRO A 113 8.86 0.29 7.42
N TYR A 114 8.38 0.32 8.66
CA TYR A 114 7.84 -0.84 9.37
C TYR A 114 6.56 -0.47 10.11
N LEU A 115 5.74 -1.48 10.43
CA LEU A 115 4.53 -1.29 11.23
C LEU A 115 4.88 -1.36 12.71
N GLU A 116 4.55 -0.30 13.43
CA GLU A 116 4.52 -0.26 14.88
C GLU A 116 3.10 -0.53 15.37
N TYR A 117 2.97 -1.42 16.35
CA TYR A 117 1.71 -1.83 16.95
C TYR A 117 1.55 -1.10 18.27
N ASN A 118 0.59 -0.16 18.35
CA ASN A 118 0.26 0.48 19.62
C ASN A 118 -0.86 -0.30 20.31
N SER A 119 -0.62 -0.83 21.51
CA SER A 119 -1.64 -1.59 22.24
C SER A 119 -2.48 -0.68 23.14
N GLN A 120 -3.76 -0.58 22.76
CA GLN A 120 -4.99 -0.54 23.56
C GLN A 120 -6.19 -0.25 22.62
N GLU A 121 -5.94 0.24 21.39
CA GLU A 121 -6.98 0.61 20.40
C GLU A 121 -6.77 0.03 18.98
N GLU A 122 -5.97 -1.03 18.80
CA GLU A 122 -5.74 -1.71 17.50
C GLU A 122 -5.17 -0.84 16.34
N ASP A 123 -4.99 0.46 16.50
CA ASP A 123 -4.39 1.34 15.48
C ASP A 123 -2.94 0.91 15.16
N LYS A 124 -2.66 0.63 13.88
CA LYS A 124 -1.29 0.38 13.39
C LYS A 124 -0.68 1.66 12.85
N ILE A 125 0.58 1.92 13.15
CA ILE A 125 1.28 3.10 12.65
C ILE A 125 2.41 2.63 11.74
N LEU A 126 2.42 3.10 10.50
CA LEU A 126 3.59 2.92 9.64
C LEU A 126 4.61 3.98 10.00
N VAL A 127 5.78 3.56 10.42
CA VAL A 127 6.85 4.44 10.87
C VAL A 127 8.10 4.24 10.03
N VAL A 128 9.00 5.22 10.06
CA VAL A 128 10.36 5.08 9.53
C VAL A 128 11.36 5.70 10.50
N LYS A 129 12.51 5.04 10.65
CA LYS A 129 13.64 5.56 11.40
C LYS A 129 14.57 6.36 10.50
N ALA A 130 15.11 7.44 11.04
CA ALA A 130 16.10 8.27 10.38
C ALA A 130 17.23 8.60 11.36
N GLN A 131 18.43 8.09 11.08
CA GLN A 131 19.61 8.35 11.89
C GLN A 131 20.35 9.58 11.38
N ALA A 132 20.71 10.49 12.28
CA ALA A 132 21.54 11.64 11.96
C ALA A 132 22.99 11.23 11.73
N LEU A 133 23.59 11.60 10.60
CA LEU A 133 25.00 11.34 10.28
C LEU A 133 25.93 12.46 10.75
N LYS A 134 25.38 13.59 11.18
CA LYS A 134 26.08 14.74 11.76
C LYS A 134 25.14 15.54 12.65
N ASN A 135 25.69 16.48 13.42
CA ASN A 135 24.90 17.34 14.32
C ASN A 135 23.99 18.28 13.52
N ILE A 136 22.70 18.32 13.88
CA ILE A 136 21.68 19.13 13.21
C ILE A 136 20.84 19.92 14.19
N LEU A 137 20.73 21.22 13.93
CA LEU A 137 19.89 22.13 14.72
C LEU A 137 18.47 22.17 14.15
N GLY A 138 17.48 21.90 15.01
CA GLY A 138 16.06 22.15 14.75
C GLY A 138 15.50 21.51 13.47
N PRO A 139 15.70 20.19 13.23
CA PRO A 139 15.13 19.54 12.05
C PRO A 139 13.59 19.57 12.08
N VAL A 140 12.98 19.71 10.90
CA VAL A 140 11.52 19.69 10.72
C VAL A 140 11.14 18.55 9.80
N CYS A 141 10.33 17.62 10.30
CA CYS A 141 9.86 16.47 9.52
C CYS A 141 8.55 16.77 8.78
N LYS A 142 8.46 16.33 7.53
CA LYS A 142 7.28 16.39 6.68
C LYS A 142 7.10 15.07 5.94
N LEU A 143 5.88 14.79 5.51
CA LEU A 143 5.59 13.70 4.58
C LEU A 143 4.96 14.28 3.32
N THR A 144 5.50 13.90 2.17
CA THR A 144 4.79 14.05 0.91
C THR A 144 4.19 12.71 0.51
N LEU A 145 2.88 12.67 0.33
CA LEU A 145 2.18 11.53 -0.26
C LEU A 145 1.92 11.83 -1.72
N PHE A 146 2.35 10.92 -2.60
CA PHE A 146 2.02 10.93 -4.01
C PHE A 146 1.06 9.78 -4.31
N ASP A 147 -0.20 10.12 -4.57
CA ASP A 147 -1.18 9.15 -5.04
C ASP A 147 -0.99 8.92 -6.53
N LEU A 148 -0.29 7.84 -6.87
CA LEU A 148 0.07 7.48 -8.25
C LEU A 148 -1.15 7.14 -9.11
N SER A 149 -2.26 6.77 -8.48
CA SER A 149 -3.51 6.40 -9.17
C SER A 149 -4.25 7.65 -9.67
N PHE A 150 -4.11 8.78 -8.95
CA PHE A 150 -4.78 10.03 -9.29
C PHE A 150 -3.81 11.09 -9.82
N ASP A 151 -2.49 10.88 -9.69
CA ASP A 151 -1.43 11.85 -9.97
C ASP A 151 -1.58 13.14 -9.14
N VAL A 152 -1.77 12.96 -7.82
CA VAL A 152 -1.95 14.07 -6.87
C VAL A 152 -0.97 13.96 -5.72
N LEU A 153 -0.39 15.11 -5.34
CA LEU A 153 0.57 15.23 -4.24
C LEU A 153 -0.04 16.00 -3.07
N PHE A 154 0.08 15.41 -1.89
CA PHE A 154 -0.31 16.02 -0.62
C PHE A 154 0.92 16.15 0.29
N ASN A 155 0.96 17.21 1.10
CA ASN A 155 2.05 17.45 2.04
C ASN A 155 1.49 17.58 3.44
N PHE A 156 2.08 16.85 4.39
CA PHE A 156 1.67 16.80 5.77
C PHE A 156 2.85 17.12 6.69
N SER A 157 2.58 17.76 7.82
CA SER A 157 3.53 17.83 8.93
C SER A 157 3.32 16.60 9.79
N ILE A 158 4.34 15.78 9.95
CA ILE A 158 4.19 14.48 10.62
C ILE A 158 4.67 14.52 12.05
N LYS A 159 4.11 13.63 12.88
CA LYS A 159 4.63 13.37 14.21
C LYS A 159 5.96 12.63 14.12
N TYR A 160 6.87 13.00 15.01
CA TYR A 160 8.16 12.33 15.15
C TYR A 160 8.62 12.33 16.61
N SER A 161 9.48 11.38 16.94
CA SER A 161 10.06 11.17 18.26
C SER A 161 11.58 11.01 18.16
N PRO A 162 12.38 11.61 19.06
CA PRO A 162 11.97 12.56 20.10
C PRO A 162 11.44 13.88 19.51
N ARG A 163 10.58 14.56 20.27
CA ARG A 163 10.14 15.91 19.90
C ARG A 163 11.27 16.90 20.15
N LEU A 164 11.77 17.50 19.08
CA LEU A 164 12.82 18.51 19.14
C LEU A 164 12.24 19.91 19.02
N ASN A 165 12.68 20.82 19.89
CA ASN A 165 12.40 22.25 19.74
C ASN A 165 13.30 22.84 18.66
N ARG A 166 12.96 24.03 18.15
CA ARG A 166 13.77 24.72 17.11
C ARG A 166 15.24 24.91 17.49
N ASN A 167 15.52 25.02 18.79
CA ASN A 167 16.88 25.23 19.30
C ASN A 167 17.55 23.94 19.77
N SER A 168 16.87 22.79 19.68
CA SER A 168 17.43 21.50 20.04
C SER A 168 18.39 21.02 18.95
N ILE A 169 19.54 20.50 19.38
CA ILE A 169 20.49 19.82 18.51
C ILE A 169 20.18 18.33 18.56
N LEU A 170 20.01 17.72 17.40
CA LEU A 170 20.08 16.28 17.20
C LEU A 170 21.53 15.93 16.89
N TYR A 171 22.16 15.14 17.75
CA TYR A 171 23.56 14.76 17.61
C TYR A 171 23.75 13.64 16.59
N ALA A 172 24.96 13.56 16.03
CA ALA A 172 25.34 12.45 15.16
C ALA A 172 25.13 11.11 15.88
N GLY A 173 24.50 10.15 15.19
CA GLY A 173 24.14 8.83 15.72
C GLY A 173 22.74 8.75 16.33
N GLU A 174 22.13 9.88 16.70
CA GLU A 174 20.77 9.90 17.25
C GLU A 174 19.70 9.65 16.16
N GLU A 175 18.59 9.03 16.57
CA GLU A 175 17.50 8.62 15.67
C GLU A 175 16.25 9.50 15.84
N LEU A 176 15.59 9.76 14.72
CA LEU A 176 14.21 10.22 14.66
C LEU A 176 13.31 9.08 14.18
N VAL A 177 12.24 8.79 14.90
CA VAL A 177 11.14 7.93 14.44
C VAL A 177 10.04 8.82 13.90
N LEU A 178 9.66 8.64 12.64
CA LEU A 178 8.68 9.45 11.91
C LEU A 178 7.40 8.64 11.71
N ASP A 179 6.26 9.14 12.20
CA ASP A 179 4.94 8.54 12.02
C ASP A 179 4.41 8.92 10.62
N LEU A 180 4.44 7.98 9.67
CA LEU A 180 4.07 8.26 8.28
C LEU A 180 2.56 8.27 8.08
N LEU A 181 1.88 7.24 8.60
CA LEU A 181 0.43 7.11 8.50
C LEU A 181 -0.10 6.23 9.62
N ARG A 182 -1.39 6.38 9.89
CA ARG A 182 -2.13 5.51 10.80
C ARG A 182 -3.15 4.69 10.03
N ILE A 183 -3.20 3.40 10.30
CA ILE A 183 -4.17 2.46 9.76
C ILE A 183 -5.17 2.18 10.88
N LYS A 184 -6.42 2.56 10.66
CA LYS A 184 -7.51 2.35 11.61
C LYS A 184 -8.33 1.14 11.23
N TYR A 185 -8.67 0.36 12.23
CA TYR A 185 -9.55 -0.79 12.04
C TYR A 185 -11.00 -0.34 11.88
N PRO A 186 -11.77 -0.95 10.97
CA PRO A 186 -13.19 -0.63 10.83
C PRO A 186 -13.99 -1.15 12.05
N GLU A 187 -14.29 -0.23 12.98
CA GLU A 187 -15.01 -0.54 14.23
C GLU A 187 -16.31 -1.32 14.02
N GLU A 188 -17.09 -0.97 12.99
CA GLU A 188 -18.38 -1.62 12.71
C GLU A 188 -18.19 -3.09 12.35
N LYS A 189 -17.19 -3.42 11.53
CA LYS A 189 -16.87 -4.80 11.17
C LYS A 189 -16.34 -5.58 12.37
N ALA A 190 -15.52 -4.95 13.21
CA ALA A 190 -15.01 -5.57 14.43
C ALA A 190 -16.15 -5.88 15.43
N LYS A 191 -17.10 -4.94 15.58
CA LYS A 191 -18.32 -5.14 16.40
C LYS A 191 -19.17 -6.29 15.87
N LYS A 192 -19.41 -6.36 14.55
CA LYS A 192 -20.14 -7.45 13.89
C LYS A 192 -19.49 -8.81 14.17
N VAL A 193 -18.17 -8.93 14.03
CA VAL A 193 -17.44 -10.18 14.34
C VAL A 193 -17.58 -10.55 15.82
N LYS A 194 -17.47 -9.58 16.73
CA LYS A 194 -17.63 -9.81 18.17
C LYS A 194 -19.05 -10.30 18.53
N GLU A 195 -20.08 -9.71 17.92
CA GLU A 195 -21.47 -10.13 18.08
C GLU A 195 -21.70 -11.55 17.54
N LEU A 196 -21.21 -11.84 16.34
CA LEU A 196 -21.32 -13.19 15.75
C LEU A 196 -20.60 -14.25 16.60
N LYS A 197 -19.44 -13.94 17.19
CA LYS A 197 -18.76 -14.84 18.13
C LYS A 197 -19.61 -15.17 19.35
N TYR A 198 -20.26 -14.15 19.91
CA TYR A 198 -21.17 -14.32 21.03
C TYR A 198 -22.38 -15.21 20.65
N LEU A 199 -23.02 -14.91 19.52
CA LEU A 199 -24.17 -15.70 19.02
C LEU A 199 -23.80 -17.16 18.73
N CYS A 200 -22.64 -17.42 18.14
CA CYS A 200 -22.15 -18.79 17.93
C CYS A 200 -21.94 -19.52 19.26
N SER A 201 -21.37 -18.84 20.27
CA SER A 201 -21.16 -19.44 21.60
C SER A 201 -22.49 -19.81 22.25
N GLU A 202 -23.47 -18.90 22.21
CA GLU A 202 -24.80 -19.13 22.78
C GLU A 202 -25.53 -20.27 22.05
N ALA A 203 -25.53 -20.26 20.72
CA ALA A 203 -26.15 -21.32 19.92
C ALA A 203 -25.49 -22.70 20.14
N ASN A 204 -24.17 -22.72 20.35
CA ASN A 204 -23.44 -23.94 20.67
C ASN A 204 -23.79 -24.50 22.05
N GLU A 205 -24.05 -23.65 23.06
CA GLU A 205 -24.54 -24.07 24.38
C GLU A 205 -26.00 -24.57 24.34
N GLN A 206 -26.80 -24.08 23.38
CA GLN A 206 -28.19 -24.50 23.19
C GLN A 206 -28.33 -25.86 22.49
N LEU A 207 -27.26 -26.41 21.91
CA LEU A 207 -27.26 -27.76 21.35
C LEU A 207 -27.42 -28.81 22.46
N LYS A 208 -28.63 -29.36 22.59
CA LYS A 208 -28.97 -30.35 23.62
C LYS A 208 -28.95 -31.80 23.12
N SER A 209 -29.12 -32.01 21.82
CA SER A 209 -29.22 -33.35 21.24
C SER A 209 -27.83 -33.97 21.07
N ARG A 210 -27.58 -35.10 21.71
CA ARG A 210 -26.32 -35.85 21.59
C ARG A 210 -25.95 -36.16 20.13
N LYS A 211 -26.94 -36.57 19.32
CA LYS A 211 -26.76 -36.86 17.89
C LYS A 211 -26.38 -35.61 17.09
N ALA A 212 -26.92 -34.44 17.44
CA ALA A 212 -26.57 -33.18 16.79
C ALA A 212 -25.16 -32.70 17.20
N ILE A 213 -24.79 -32.89 18.47
CA ILE A 213 -23.45 -32.58 18.98
C ILE A 213 -22.39 -33.46 18.31
N GLU A 214 -22.61 -34.77 18.23
CA GLU A 214 -21.69 -35.72 17.57
C GLU A 214 -21.50 -35.34 16.09
N LEU A 215 -22.59 -35.10 15.36
CA LEU A 215 -22.54 -34.68 13.96
C LEU A 215 -21.83 -33.33 13.77
N TYR A 216 -22.02 -32.38 14.68
CA TYR A 216 -21.35 -31.08 14.62
C TYR A 216 -19.82 -31.22 14.68
N TYR A 217 -19.31 -32.06 15.58
CA TYR A 217 -17.87 -32.30 15.70
C TYR A 217 -17.31 -33.05 14.49
N GLU A 218 -18.03 -34.06 13.96
CA GLU A 218 -17.66 -34.75 12.72
C GLU A 218 -17.55 -33.79 11.53
N LEU A 219 -18.54 -32.90 11.37
CA LEU A 219 -18.53 -31.87 10.33
C LEU A 219 -17.36 -30.90 10.50
N LYS A 220 -17.02 -30.52 11.75
CA LYS A 220 -15.87 -29.66 12.04
C LYS A 220 -14.53 -30.30 11.69
N GLU A 221 -14.36 -31.59 11.96
CA GLU A 221 -13.15 -32.31 11.57
C GLU A 221 -13.03 -32.39 10.05
N HIS A 222 -14.10 -32.82 9.37
CA HIS A 222 -14.11 -32.89 7.91
C HIS A 222 -13.84 -31.52 7.26
N TRP A 223 -14.34 -30.43 7.85
CA TRP A 223 -14.05 -29.07 7.41
C TRP A 223 -12.56 -28.70 7.49
N ARG A 224 -11.91 -29.06 8.60
CA ARG A 224 -10.48 -28.79 8.79
C ARG A 224 -9.64 -29.55 7.77
N GLU A 225 -9.99 -30.80 7.50
CA GLU A 225 -9.25 -31.67 6.58
C GLU A 225 -9.45 -31.27 5.12
N SER A 226 -10.70 -31.02 4.72
CA SER A 226 -11.03 -30.75 3.31
C SER A 226 -10.71 -29.32 2.86
N LYS A 227 -10.57 -28.36 3.79
CA LYS A 227 -10.48 -26.91 3.53
C LYS A 227 -11.60 -26.36 2.64
N ARG A 228 -12.71 -27.08 2.49
CA ARG A 228 -13.88 -26.67 1.71
C ARG A 228 -14.99 -26.22 2.65
N GLU A 229 -15.67 -25.15 2.30
CA GLU A 229 -16.85 -24.67 3.05
C GLU A 229 -18.06 -25.56 2.79
N LEU A 230 -18.96 -25.73 3.78
CA LEU A 230 -20.26 -26.36 3.50
C LEU A 230 -21.06 -25.43 2.59
N SER A 231 -21.82 -26.00 1.67
CA SER A 231 -22.81 -25.24 0.90
C SER A 231 -23.99 -24.85 1.80
N HIS A 232 -24.62 -23.72 1.49
CA HIS A 232 -25.86 -23.31 2.12
C HIS A 232 -26.93 -24.41 2.04
N ASP A 233 -27.07 -25.08 0.87
CA ASP A 233 -28.05 -26.16 0.68
C ASP A 233 -27.86 -27.33 1.66
N LEU A 234 -26.61 -27.69 1.97
CA LEU A 234 -26.32 -28.77 2.91
C LEU A 234 -26.63 -28.34 4.35
N ILE A 235 -26.31 -27.09 4.71
CA ILE A 235 -26.65 -26.53 6.02
C ILE A 235 -28.18 -26.47 6.19
N ASP A 236 -28.91 -26.05 5.15
CA ASP A 236 -30.38 -25.99 5.15
C ASP A 236 -31.00 -27.38 5.28
N TRP A 237 -30.44 -28.39 4.60
CA TRP A 237 -30.87 -29.78 4.78
C TRP A 237 -30.64 -30.27 6.21
N ILE A 238 -29.49 -29.98 6.83
CA ILE A 238 -29.24 -30.31 8.23
C ILE A 238 -30.26 -29.61 9.14
N GLY A 239 -30.52 -28.32 8.90
CA GLY A 239 -31.46 -27.51 9.67
C GLY A 239 -32.92 -27.98 9.56
N THR A 240 -33.32 -28.51 8.40
CA THR A 240 -34.69 -28.96 8.15
C THR A 240 -34.93 -30.42 8.51
N VAL A 241 -33.94 -31.29 8.29
CA VAL A 241 -34.09 -32.75 8.39
C VAL A 241 -33.49 -33.31 9.68
N ILE A 242 -32.39 -32.73 10.19
CA ILE A 242 -31.64 -33.29 11.32
C ILE A 242 -31.93 -32.52 12.61
N SER A 243 -31.58 -31.23 12.65
CA SER A 243 -31.75 -30.38 13.83
C SER A 243 -31.77 -28.91 13.43
N PRO A 244 -32.88 -28.19 13.69
CA PRO A 244 -32.97 -26.76 13.48
C PRO A 244 -31.86 -25.97 14.20
N GLU A 245 -31.52 -26.37 15.43
CA GLU A 245 -30.50 -25.73 16.26
C GLU A 245 -29.11 -25.89 15.63
N LEU A 246 -28.79 -27.09 15.14
CA LEU A 246 -27.54 -27.36 14.45
C LEU A 246 -27.43 -26.58 13.13
N GLY A 247 -28.49 -26.56 12.32
CA GLY A 247 -28.53 -25.77 11.09
C GLY A 247 -28.32 -24.27 11.35
N ALA A 248 -28.96 -23.74 12.39
CA ALA A 248 -28.81 -22.35 12.81
C ALA A 248 -27.37 -22.04 13.26
N LEU A 249 -26.75 -22.90 14.07
CA LEU A 249 -25.35 -22.75 14.48
C LEU A 249 -24.41 -22.74 13.27
N LEU A 250 -24.56 -23.68 12.34
CA LEU A 250 -23.71 -23.77 11.15
C LEU A 250 -23.84 -22.54 10.25
N HIS A 251 -25.05 -21.97 10.09
CA HIS A 251 -25.25 -20.70 9.40
C HIS A 251 -24.57 -19.53 10.12
N LEU A 252 -24.63 -19.49 11.46
CA LEU A 252 -23.94 -18.47 12.25
C LEU A 252 -22.41 -18.59 12.10
N GLU A 253 -21.85 -19.80 12.14
CA GLU A 253 -20.42 -20.01 11.94
C GLU A 253 -19.97 -19.63 10.52
N LEU A 254 -20.78 -19.92 9.49
CA LEU A 254 -20.50 -19.49 8.13
C LEU A 254 -20.50 -17.96 8.00
N ARG A 255 -21.49 -17.28 8.60
CA ARG A 255 -21.56 -15.81 8.65
C ARG A 255 -20.39 -15.21 9.42
N LEU A 256 -19.99 -15.83 10.54
CA LEU A 256 -18.83 -15.43 11.33
C LEU A 256 -17.57 -15.51 10.48
N LYS A 257 -17.34 -16.64 9.79
CA LYS A 257 -16.17 -16.83 8.93
C LYS A 257 -16.13 -15.81 7.79
N GLN A 258 -17.27 -15.54 7.15
CA GLN A 258 -17.39 -14.51 6.13
C GLN A 258 -17.06 -13.12 6.70
N ALA A 259 -17.60 -12.77 7.88
CA ALA A 259 -17.33 -11.50 8.53
C ALA A 259 -15.86 -11.36 8.97
N GLU A 260 -15.22 -12.42 9.44
CA GLU A 260 -13.79 -12.44 9.76
C GLU A 260 -12.93 -12.20 8.52
N LYS A 261 -13.27 -12.83 7.39
CA LYS A 261 -12.60 -12.59 6.10
C LYS A 261 -12.82 -11.17 5.60
N GLU A 262 -14.06 -10.65 5.66
CA GLU A 262 -14.39 -9.26 5.32
C GLU A 262 -13.67 -8.24 6.20
N LEU A 263 -13.34 -8.63 7.43
CA LEU A 263 -12.63 -7.81 8.40
C LEU A 263 -11.10 -7.85 8.13
N GLU A 264 -10.56 -9.02 7.79
CA GLU A 264 -9.15 -9.23 7.46
C GLU A 264 -8.74 -8.59 6.12
N GLU A 265 -9.51 -8.85 5.07
CA GLU A 265 -9.26 -8.37 3.70
C GLU A 265 -9.94 -7.03 3.42
N GLY A 266 -10.71 -6.55 4.40
CA GLY A 266 -11.60 -5.41 4.30
C GLY A 266 -10.91 -4.09 4.04
N GLU A 267 -11.74 -3.13 3.64
CA GLU A 267 -11.34 -1.73 3.58
C GLU A 267 -10.97 -1.21 4.98
N VAL A 268 -9.80 -0.57 5.05
CA VAL A 268 -9.31 0.12 6.24
C VAL A 268 -9.19 1.61 5.99
N GLU A 269 -9.34 2.40 7.05
CA GLU A 269 -9.18 3.85 6.98
C GLU A 269 -7.71 4.21 7.23
N PHE A 270 -7.08 4.83 6.23
CA PHE A 270 -5.78 5.48 6.42
C PHE A 270 -5.98 6.93 6.86
N VAL A 271 -5.28 7.31 7.94
CA VAL A 271 -5.31 8.66 8.51
C VAL A 271 -3.91 9.26 8.50
N PHE A 272 -3.83 10.48 7.94
CA PHE A 272 -2.65 11.33 7.99
C PHE A 272 -2.89 12.44 9.01
N ASP A 273 -2.10 12.46 10.07
CA ASP A 273 -2.19 13.46 11.13
C ASP A 273 -1.29 14.67 10.80
N ASP A 274 -1.85 15.86 10.57
CA ASP A 274 -1.08 17.11 10.43
C ASP A 274 -0.91 17.83 11.78
N LEU A 275 0.34 18.01 12.22
CA LEU A 275 0.68 18.67 13.49
C LEU A 275 0.46 20.20 13.51
N ARG A 276 0.37 20.88 12.37
CA ARG A 276 0.37 22.36 12.36
C ARG A 276 -0.99 23.01 12.59
N VAL A 277 -2.08 22.26 12.49
CA VAL A 277 -3.43 22.80 12.58
C VAL A 277 -4.14 22.12 13.74
N MET A 278 -4.41 22.87 14.83
CA MET A 278 -5.23 22.39 15.95
C MET A 278 -6.65 21.97 15.53
N ARG A 279 -7.05 22.22 14.27
CA ARG A 279 -8.16 21.57 13.57
C ARG A 279 -7.62 20.44 12.72
N ARG A 280 -7.79 19.20 13.20
CA ARG A 280 -7.37 17.94 12.56
C ARG A 280 -7.83 17.88 11.09
N TYR A 281 -6.98 18.24 10.12
CA TYR A 281 -7.23 17.88 8.73
C TYR A 281 -6.80 16.43 8.55
N ARG A 282 -7.73 15.51 8.77
CA ARG A 282 -7.53 14.09 8.50
C ARG A 282 -7.82 13.86 7.02
N TYR A 283 -6.78 13.60 6.23
CA TYR A 283 -7.00 12.97 4.94
C TYR A 283 -7.37 11.51 5.24
N ARG A 284 -8.64 11.17 5.00
CA ARG A 284 -9.22 9.85 5.23
C ARG A 284 -9.44 9.19 3.89
N LYS A 285 -8.87 8.01 3.70
CA LYS A 285 -9.08 7.23 2.48
C LYS A 285 -9.15 5.75 2.83
N GLU A 286 -10.11 5.08 2.21
CA GLU A 286 -10.31 3.64 2.33
C GLU A 286 -9.39 2.89 1.36
N PHE A 287 -8.77 1.83 1.85
CA PHE A 287 -7.89 0.97 1.07
C PHE A 287 -8.30 -0.48 1.29
N SER A 288 -8.59 -1.19 0.21
CA SER A 288 -8.82 -2.64 0.23
C SER A 288 -7.49 -3.40 0.09
N LYS A 289 -7.41 -4.63 0.61
CA LYS A 289 -6.24 -5.50 0.46
C LYS A 289 -5.80 -5.62 -1.00
N GLY A 290 -4.50 -5.49 -1.23
CA GLY A 290 -3.87 -5.65 -2.54
C GLY A 290 -4.18 -4.53 -3.55
N ARG A 291 -4.89 -3.47 -3.15
CA ARG A 291 -5.29 -2.37 -4.05
C ARG A 291 -4.66 -1.05 -3.63
N HIS A 292 -4.59 -0.13 -4.59
CA HIS A 292 -4.12 1.24 -4.44
C HIS A 292 -2.67 1.35 -3.94
N ALA A 293 -1.77 1.63 -4.86
CA ALA A 293 -0.39 1.99 -4.53
C ALA A 293 -0.29 3.48 -4.21
N ILE A 294 0.34 3.81 -3.09
CA ILE A 294 0.74 5.17 -2.74
C ILE A 294 2.24 5.25 -2.59
N MET A 295 2.80 6.40 -2.99
CA MET A 295 4.21 6.69 -2.76
C MET A 295 4.34 7.64 -1.57
N LEU A 296 5.09 7.22 -0.56
CA LEU A 296 5.40 7.97 0.64
C LEU A 296 6.83 8.51 0.56
N ILE A 297 6.96 9.81 0.82
CA ILE A 297 8.23 10.53 0.76
C ILE A 297 8.42 11.28 2.08
N PRO A 298 8.91 10.62 3.15
CA PRO A 298 9.32 11.31 4.36
C PRO A 298 10.48 12.24 4.05
N GLN A 299 10.41 13.47 4.56
CA GLN A 299 11.39 14.53 4.36
C GLN A 299 11.81 15.11 5.70
N ILE A 300 13.11 15.31 5.89
CA ILE A 300 13.70 15.97 7.05
C ILE A 300 14.39 17.24 6.55
N LEU A 301 13.84 18.39 6.94
CA LEU A 301 14.31 19.71 6.53
C LEU A 301 15.17 20.32 7.63
N TYR A 302 16.30 20.90 7.28
CA TYR A 302 17.22 21.56 8.22
C TYR A 302 18.06 22.63 7.51
N ASN A 303 18.82 23.41 8.28
CA ASN A 303 19.77 24.37 7.73
C ASN A 303 20.88 23.63 6.97
N GLY A 304 20.83 23.69 5.63
CA GLY A 304 21.78 23.03 4.75
C GLY A 304 21.14 22.07 3.74
N GLY A 305 19.84 21.79 3.82
CA GLY A 305 19.13 21.04 2.79
C GLY A 305 17.92 20.25 3.28
N THR A 306 17.55 19.24 2.49
CA THR A 306 16.47 18.32 2.82
C THR A 306 16.93 16.91 2.49
N ASP A 307 16.81 15.99 3.43
CA ASP A 307 16.93 14.56 3.13
C ASP A 307 15.57 13.91 3.07
N TYR A 308 15.48 12.85 2.28
CA TYR A 308 14.24 12.14 2.07
C TYR A 308 14.46 10.67 1.72
N GLY A 309 13.51 9.83 2.10
CA GLY A 309 13.35 8.46 1.61
C GLY A 309 12.19 8.40 0.63
N ILE A 310 12.15 7.43 -0.28
CA ILE A 310 11.03 7.27 -1.21
C ILE A 310 10.61 5.81 -1.23
N PHE A 311 9.37 5.57 -0.83
CA PHE A 311 8.77 4.24 -0.71
C PHE A 311 7.46 4.21 -1.50
N ILE A 312 7.19 3.10 -2.17
CA ILE A 312 5.86 2.78 -2.69
C ILE A 312 5.30 1.68 -1.79
N MET A 313 4.07 1.85 -1.33
CA MET A 313 3.37 0.83 -0.55
C MET A 313 2.05 0.43 -1.20
N VAL A 314 1.70 -0.84 -1.00
CA VAL A 314 0.37 -1.38 -1.29
C VAL A 314 -0.12 -2.05 0.00
N TYR A 315 -1.33 -1.73 0.42
CA TYR A 315 -1.92 -2.32 1.62
C TYR A 315 -2.13 -3.82 1.41
N ASN A 316 -1.76 -4.65 2.40
CA ASN A 316 -1.81 -6.11 2.28
C ASN A 316 -2.85 -6.78 3.19
N GLY A 317 -3.84 -6.03 3.69
CA GLY A 317 -4.81 -6.56 4.65
C GLY A 317 -4.38 -6.30 6.09
N TRP A 318 -5.28 -6.56 7.04
CA TRP A 318 -5.13 -6.02 8.37
C TRP A 318 -3.97 -6.64 9.11
N TYR A 319 -3.86 -7.97 9.10
CA TYR A 319 -2.85 -8.69 9.87
C TYR A 319 -1.49 -8.78 9.17
N GLU A 320 -1.40 -8.42 7.90
CA GLU A 320 -0.18 -8.49 7.11
C GLU A 320 0.51 -7.12 7.02
N PRO A 321 1.86 -7.08 7.01
CA PRO A 321 2.58 -5.85 6.71
C PRO A 321 2.29 -5.39 5.27
N PRO A 322 2.26 -4.07 4.99
CA PRO A 322 2.08 -3.60 3.62
C PRO A 322 3.23 -4.07 2.74
N LYS A 323 2.92 -4.35 1.47
CA LYS A 323 3.95 -4.55 0.47
C LYS A 323 4.71 -3.26 0.27
N THR A 324 6.02 -3.29 0.34
CA THR A 324 6.86 -2.08 0.30
C THR A 324 7.99 -2.22 -0.73
N TYR A 325 8.15 -1.15 -1.49
CA TYR A 325 9.16 -1.03 -2.54
C TYR A 325 9.94 0.27 -2.36
N ILE A 326 11.26 0.22 -2.44
CA ILE A 326 12.11 1.43 -2.37
C ILE A 326 12.38 1.92 -3.78
N VAL A 327 12.30 3.24 -3.99
CA VAL A 327 12.74 3.83 -5.24
C VAL A 327 14.26 4.01 -5.23
N ARG A 328 14.95 3.27 -6.11
CA ARG A 328 16.41 3.27 -6.30
C ARG A 328 16.87 4.01 -7.53
N GLY A 329 15.94 4.47 -8.36
CA GLY A 329 16.25 5.23 -9.55
C GLY A 329 15.04 6.01 -10.02
N TYR A 330 15.26 7.24 -10.48
CA TYR A 330 14.28 8.05 -11.19
C TYR A 330 14.90 8.59 -12.46
N ARG A 331 14.12 8.57 -13.55
CA ARG A 331 14.49 9.19 -14.81
C ARG A 331 13.26 9.75 -15.50
N SER A 332 13.27 11.05 -15.76
CA SER A 332 12.40 11.69 -16.73
C SER A 332 13.16 12.03 -18.01
N ILE A 333 12.45 12.54 -19.02
CA ILE A 333 12.97 12.74 -20.37
C ILE A 333 14.34 13.43 -20.43
N ASN A 334 14.53 14.49 -19.64
CA ASN A 334 15.73 15.33 -19.65
C ASN A 334 16.65 15.07 -18.45
N LYS A 335 16.32 14.08 -17.60
CA LYS A 335 17.12 13.75 -16.43
C LYS A 335 17.99 12.53 -16.70
N THR A 336 19.21 12.58 -16.17
CA THR A 336 20.00 11.36 -15.96
C THR A 336 19.32 10.51 -14.89
N TRP A 337 19.69 9.24 -14.81
CA TRP A 337 19.25 8.40 -13.70
C TRP A 337 19.71 8.99 -12.36
N VAL A 338 18.76 9.26 -11.47
CA VAL A 338 18.99 9.76 -10.11
C VAL A 338 18.61 8.67 -9.12
N ASP A 339 19.54 8.23 -8.27
CA ASP A 339 19.25 7.31 -7.16
C ASP A 339 18.83 8.14 -5.95
N PRO A 340 17.56 8.07 -5.49
CA PRO A 340 17.09 8.81 -4.32
C PRO A 340 17.84 8.45 -3.02
N SER A 341 18.51 7.29 -2.97
CA SER A 341 19.28 6.87 -1.80
C SER A 341 20.69 7.49 -1.73
N LEU A 342 21.13 8.15 -2.80
CA LEU A 342 22.45 8.75 -2.91
C LEU A 342 22.41 10.28 -2.87
N PRO A 343 23.50 10.95 -2.47
CA PRO A 343 23.57 12.40 -2.55
C PRO A 343 23.52 12.86 -4.01
N THR A 344 22.91 14.02 -4.24
CA THR A 344 22.82 14.61 -5.59
C THR A 344 24.14 15.27 -6.01
N VAL A 345 24.95 15.68 -5.03
CA VAL A 345 26.32 16.19 -5.24
C VAL A 345 27.22 15.00 -5.63
N GLY A 346 27.72 14.98 -6.87
CA GLY A 346 28.53 13.86 -7.40
C GLY A 346 27.86 12.95 -8.44
N ALA A 347 26.89 13.47 -9.21
CA ALA A 347 25.99 12.78 -10.16
C ALA A 347 26.54 11.63 -11.04
N LYS A 348 27.86 11.55 -11.32
CA LYS A 348 28.47 10.43 -12.08
C LYS A 348 28.32 9.09 -11.36
N VAL A 349 28.38 9.06 -10.03
CA VAL A 349 28.27 7.82 -9.22
C VAL A 349 26.88 7.20 -9.36
N ASN A 350 25.84 8.04 -9.45
CA ASN A 350 24.43 7.62 -9.49
C ASN A 350 24.11 6.79 -10.74
N ARG A 351 24.64 7.19 -11.91
CA ARG A 351 24.40 6.49 -13.19
C ARG A 351 25.02 5.08 -13.21
N ILE A 352 26.25 4.93 -12.71
CA ILE A 352 26.96 3.64 -12.71
C ILE A 352 26.26 2.65 -11.78
N LYS A 353 25.80 3.11 -10.61
CA LYS A 353 25.14 2.24 -9.64
C LYS A 353 23.78 1.74 -10.12
N ILE A 354 22.96 2.59 -10.74
CA ILE A 354 21.66 2.17 -11.28
C ILE A 354 21.81 1.17 -12.43
N ALA A 355 22.79 1.37 -13.32
CA ALA A 355 23.07 0.38 -14.37
C ALA A 355 23.45 -0.98 -13.77
N LYS A 356 24.41 -0.99 -12.83
CA LYS A 356 24.81 -2.21 -12.09
C LYS A 356 23.66 -2.86 -11.32
N MET A 357 22.69 -2.09 -10.83
CA MET A 357 21.50 -2.60 -10.17
C MET A 357 20.59 -3.35 -11.15
N LEU A 358 20.39 -2.81 -12.36
CA LEU A 358 19.53 -3.43 -13.37
C LEU A 358 20.13 -4.68 -14.03
N ASP A 359 21.45 -4.84 -13.97
CA ASP A 359 22.19 -5.96 -14.56
C ASP A 359 22.42 -7.14 -13.58
N ARG A 360 21.90 -7.04 -12.34
CA ARG A 360 21.86 -8.12 -11.34
C ARG A 360 20.55 -8.89 -11.45
#